data_AF-A0A383REK5-F1
#
_entry.id   AF-A0A383REK5-F1
#
_cell.length_a   1.000
_cell.length_b   1.000
_cell.length_c   1.000
_cell.angle_alpha   90.00
_cell.angle_beta   90.00
_cell.angle_gamma   90.00
#
_symmetry.space_group_name_H-M   'P 1'
#
loop_
_entity.id
_entity.type
_entity.pdbx_description
1 polymer ?
#
loop_
_entity_poly.entity_id
_entity_poly.type
_entity_poly.pdbx_seq_one_letter_code
_entity_poly.pdbx_strand_id
1 'polypeptide(L)'
;MKNKLVEFNCYLDKLRLKYPVIMKSIDYIIYFLVLYTVIRLFICYIQRTNLNITSDFNSPEIVTIIASILGATVGGIITYFVTTRSLIKSNHIKSAVINKKTIYEPLYIEFKELLKEISEKDVIYLSQDSAYRTIVSTQFEVWTRIKKDSRIFQIPEYLKRNLLSFEEHLLGYINHFDIIDSNALEFFEAQLEDMGHHIEENKSEIKSFLDTEALINRQEDYLKTYIFKDEILGVPNLSQAEIDLINNEFNTYITNNKDIEEHHRRKNSVIYYLNDLIKILELIIIRITNNYEKQSNLY
;
A
#
# COMPACT_ATOMS: atom_id res chain seq x y z
N MET A 1 -0.12 25.60 -1.60
CA MET A 1 -1.51 25.36 -2.09
C MET A 1 -1.66 24.06 -2.87
N LYS A 2 -0.75 23.75 -3.82
CA LYS A 2 -0.82 22.53 -4.67
C LYS A 2 -0.80 21.21 -3.87
N ASN A 3 0.05 21.07 -2.84
CA ASN A 3 0.12 19.84 -2.03
C ASN A 3 -1.16 19.55 -1.23
N LYS A 4 -1.77 20.56 -0.61
CA LYS A 4 -3.03 20.41 0.13
C LYS A 4 -4.19 19.95 -0.76
N LEU A 5 -4.21 20.42 -2.01
CA LEU A 5 -5.25 20.05 -2.98
C LEU A 5 -5.07 18.59 -3.46
N VAL A 6 -3.83 18.14 -3.62
CA VAL A 6 -3.52 16.73 -3.92
C VAL A 6 -3.87 15.81 -2.75
N GLU A 7 -3.54 16.20 -1.52
CA GLU A 7 -3.92 15.45 -0.31
C GLU A 7 -5.44 15.34 -0.15
N PHE A 8 -6.16 16.44 -0.38
CA PHE A 8 -7.62 16.44 -0.33
C PHE A 8 -8.23 15.51 -1.39
N ASN A 9 -7.73 15.54 -2.62
CA ASN A 9 -8.19 14.65 -3.69
C ASN A 9 -7.90 13.17 -3.36
N CYS A 10 -6.71 12.88 -2.82
CA CYS A 10 -6.33 11.55 -2.34
C CYS A 10 -7.30 11.04 -1.26
N TYR A 11 -7.67 11.91 -0.31
CA TYR A 11 -8.65 11.59 0.74
C TYR A 11 -10.05 11.34 0.15
N LEU A 12 -10.51 12.19 -0.78
CA LEU A 12 -11.79 12.01 -1.46
C LEU A 12 -11.85 10.72 -2.28
N ASP A 13 -10.78 10.35 -2.96
CA ASP A 13 -10.71 9.11 -3.73
C ASP A 13 -10.77 7.87 -2.82
N LYS A 14 -10.08 7.91 -1.67
CA LYS A 14 -10.19 6.86 -0.63
C LYS A 14 -11.63 6.76 -0.11
N LEU A 15 -12.30 7.88 0.14
CA LEU A 15 -13.71 7.90 0.56
C LEU A 15 -14.66 7.39 -0.54
N ARG A 16 -14.44 7.76 -1.80
CA ARG A 16 -15.21 7.26 -2.95
C ARG A 16 -15.06 5.76 -3.16
N LEU A 17 -13.93 5.18 -2.77
CA LEU A 17 -13.73 3.75 -2.76
C LEU A 17 -14.54 3.09 -1.64
N LYS A 18 -14.49 3.66 -0.42
CA LYS A 18 -15.11 3.09 0.78
C LYS A 18 -16.63 3.27 0.84
N TYR A 19 -17.14 4.40 0.32
CA TYR A 19 -18.56 4.79 0.40
C TYR A 19 -19.11 5.20 -0.99
N PRO A 20 -19.18 4.26 -1.95
CA PRO A 20 -19.52 4.58 -3.33
C PRO A 20 -20.95 5.11 -3.51
N VAL A 21 -21.92 4.65 -2.70
CA VAL A 21 -23.32 5.08 -2.78
C VAL A 21 -23.49 6.52 -2.31
N ILE A 22 -22.92 6.86 -1.15
CA ILE A 22 -23.01 8.21 -0.56
C ILE A 22 -22.41 9.24 -1.51
N MET A 23 -21.24 8.96 -2.07
CA MET A 23 -20.57 9.88 -2.99
C MET A 23 -21.38 10.08 -4.29
N LYS A 24 -21.99 9.03 -4.84
CA LYS A 24 -22.89 9.18 -6.00
C LYS A 24 -24.10 10.05 -5.69
N SER A 25 -24.71 9.88 -4.52
CA SER A 25 -25.85 10.69 -4.10
C SER A 25 -25.48 12.18 -3.99
N ILE A 26 -24.30 12.48 -3.44
CA ILE A 26 -23.78 13.85 -3.36
C ILE A 26 -23.57 14.43 -4.76
N ASP A 27 -22.96 13.67 -5.68
CA ASP A 27 -22.74 14.12 -7.06
C ASP A 27 -24.08 14.46 -7.75
N TYR A 28 -25.12 13.65 -7.61
CA TYR A 28 -26.45 13.92 -8.18
C TYR A 28 -27.10 15.19 -7.62
N ILE A 29 -26.97 15.44 -6.31
CA ILE A 29 -27.50 16.66 -5.68
C ILE A 29 -26.81 17.90 -6.27
N ILE A 30 -25.49 17.84 -6.47
CA ILE A 30 -24.72 18.94 -7.07
C ILE A 30 -25.18 19.19 -8.51
N TYR A 31 -25.30 18.14 -9.34
CA TYR A 31 -25.79 18.29 -10.72
C TYR A 31 -27.21 18.89 -10.78
N PHE A 32 -28.10 18.47 -9.88
CA PHE A 32 -29.45 19.01 -9.79
C PHE A 32 -29.45 20.51 -9.45
N LEU A 33 -28.62 20.93 -8.49
CA LEU A 33 -28.46 22.34 -8.12
C LEU A 33 -27.91 23.19 -9.28
N VAL A 34 -26.93 22.67 -10.02
CA VAL A 34 -26.38 23.36 -11.20
C VAL A 34 -27.42 23.46 -12.31
N LEU A 35 -28.14 22.38 -12.61
CA LEU A 35 -29.18 22.40 -13.63
C LEU A 35 -30.31 23.37 -13.27
N TYR A 36 -30.75 23.35 -12.02
CA TYR A 36 -31.77 24.27 -11.49
C TYR A 36 -31.34 25.73 -11.64
N THR A 37 -30.08 26.05 -11.32
CA THR A 37 -29.56 27.42 -11.47
C THR A 37 -29.48 27.86 -12.94
N VAL A 38 -29.05 26.98 -13.86
CA VAL A 38 -29.01 27.28 -15.30
C VAL A 38 -30.42 27.53 -15.87
N ILE A 39 -31.39 26.67 -15.55
CA ILE A 39 -32.78 26.83 -16.01
C ILE A 39 -33.36 28.15 -15.50
N ARG A 40 -33.11 28.47 -14.22
CA ARG A 40 -33.60 29.73 -13.62
C ARG A 40 -33.00 30.96 -14.30
N LEU A 41 -31.70 30.93 -14.63
CA LEU A 41 -31.04 32.00 -15.37
C LEU A 41 -31.62 32.14 -16.79
N PHE A 42 -31.90 31.02 -17.46
CA PHE A 42 -32.49 31.01 -18.80
C PHE A 42 -33.90 31.61 -18.83
N ILE A 43 -34.76 31.23 -17.87
CA ILE A 43 -36.11 31.80 -17.74
C ILE A 43 -36.03 33.32 -17.47
N CYS A 44 -35.13 33.73 -16.57
CA CYS A 44 -34.93 35.15 -16.26
C CYS A 44 -34.44 35.93 -17.49
N TYR A 45 -33.56 35.34 -18.31
CA TYR A 45 -33.09 35.92 -19.56
C TYR A 45 -34.23 36.12 -20.57
N ILE A 46 -35.05 35.10 -20.82
CA ILE A 46 -36.20 35.19 -21.74
C ILE A 46 -37.17 36.28 -21.30
N GLN A 47 -37.54 36.30 -20.01
CA GLN A 47 -38.44 37.31 -19.44
C GLN A 47 -37.90 38.74 -19.60
N ARG A 48 -36.58 38.91 -19.56
CA ARG A 48 -35.94 40.22 -19.70
C ARG A 48 -35.86 40.70 -21.16
N THR A 49 -35.82 39.79 -22.11
CA THR A 49 -35.50 40.13 -23.52
C THR A 49 -36.69 40.46 -24.41
N ASN A 50 -37.96 40.36 -23.97
CA ASN A 50 -39.15 40.67 -24.79
C ASN A 50 -38.99 40.23 -26.26
N LEU A 51 -38.50 39.00 -26.47
CA LEU A 51 -38.24 38.47 -27.81
C LEU A 51 -39.59 38.25 -28.52
N ASN A 52 -40.05 39.28 -29.23
CA ASN A 52 -41.09 39.16 -30.24
C ASN A 52 -40.49 38.37 -31.41
N ILE A 53 -40.61 37.04 -31.34
CA ILE A 53 -40.27 36.12 -32.42
C ILE A 53 -41.38 36.26 -33.48
N THR A 54 -41.38 37.34 -34.24
CA THR A 54 -42.34 37.59 -35.32
C THR A 54 -41.88 36.88 -36.60
N SER A 55 -42.43 35.68 -36.81
CA SER A 55 -43.16 35.22 -38.01
C SER A 55 -42.61 35.42 -39.44
N ASP A 56 -41.31 35.24 -39.70
CA ASP A 56 -40.81 35.03 -41.08
C ASP A 56 -40.65 33.54 -41.47
N PHE A 57 -41.04 32.61 -40.59
CA PHE A 57 -41.00 31.15 -40.83
C PHE A 57 -42.30 30.58 -41.43
N ASN A 58 -42.96 31.31 -42.33
CA ASN A 58 -44.33 30.97 -42.75
C ASN A 58 -44.44 29.99 -43.93
N SER A 59 -43.36 29.58 -44.59
CA SER A 59 -43.43 28.54 -45.62
C SER A 59 -43.15 27.14 -45.03
N PRO A 60 -44.07 26.17 -45.18
CA PRO A 60 -43.92 24.81 -44.65
C PRO A 60 -42.64 24.10 -45.09
N GLU A 61 -42.17 24.40 -46.31
CA GLU A 61 -40.94 23.82 -46.89
C GLU A 61 -39.69 24.30 -46.16
N ILE A 62 -39.58 25.60 -45.84
CA ILE A 62 -38.42 26.14 -45.11
C ILE A 62 -38.39 25.58 -43.69
N VAL A 63 -39.55 25.47 -43.03
CA VAL A 63 -39.67 24.85 -41.70
C VAL A 63 -39.23 23.39 -41.74
N THR A 64 -39.58 22.65 -42.79
CA THR A 64 -39.20 21.24 -42.94
C THR A 64 -37.70 21.08 -43.20
N ILE A 65 -37.11 21.90 -44.07
CA ILE A 65 -35.65 21.90 -44.33
C ILE A 65 -34.88 22.24 -43.06
N ILE A 66 -35.29 23.29 -42.34
CA ILE A 66 -34.65 23.69 -41.07
C ILE A 66 -34.81 22.58 -40.03
N ALA A 67 -35.99 21.97 -39.90
CA ALA A 67 -36.23 20.86 -38.99
C ALA A 67 -35.38 19.62 -39.34
N SER A 68 -35.21 19.29 -40.62
CA SER A 68 -34.36 18.18 -41.06
C SER A 68 -32.88 18.46 -40.81
N ILE A 69 -32.39 19.67 -41.08
CA ILE A 69 -30.99 20.05 -40.81
C ILE A 69 -30.72 20.04 -39.30
N LEU A 70 -31.63 20.59 -38.48
CA LEU A 70 -31.52 20.55 -37.03
C LEU A 70 -31.55 19.11 -36.51
N GLY A 71 -32.48 18.29 -36.99
CA GLY A 71 -32.59 16.88 -36.62
C GLY A 71 -31.34 16.08 -36.97
N ALA A 72 -30.79 16.26 -38.17
CA ALA A 72 -29.55 15.60 -38.60
C ALA A 72 -28.33 16.08 -37.81
N THR A 73 -28.25 17.38 -37.52
CA THR A 73 -27.14 17.96 -36.74
C THR A 73 -27.18 17.48 -35.30
N VAL A 74 -28.35 17.54 -34.64
CA VAL A 74 -28.53 17.05 -33.26
C VAL A 74 -28.30 15.54 -33.20
N GLY A 75 -28.84 14.77 -34.15
CA GLY A 75 -28.62 13.33 -34.25
C GLY A 75 -27.14 12.98 -34.44
N GLY A 76 -26.42 13.68 -35.32
CA GLY A 76 -25.00 13.49 -35.54
C GLY A 76 -24.16 13.81 -34.29
N ILE A 77 -24.47 14.91 -33.60
CA ILE A 77 -23.82 15.28 -32.33
C ILE A 77 -24.06 14.23 -31.25
N ILE A 78 -25.31 13.78 -31.07
CA ILE A 78 -25.65 12.73 -30.10
C ILE A 78 -24.90 11.44 -30.44
N THR A 79 -24.95 10.98 -31.68
CA THR A 79 -24.25 9.76 -32.12
C THR A 79 -22.74 9.86 -31.90
N TYR A 80 -22.12 10.99 -32.21
CA TYR A 80 -20.70 11.22 -31.95
C TYR A 80 -20.37 11.11 -30.45
N PHE A 81 -21.11 11.82 -29.59
CA PHE A 81 -20.88 11.78 -28.15
C PHE A 81 -21.12 10.39 -27.54
N VAL A 82 -22.18 9.70 -27.97
CA VAL A 82 -22.50 8.35 -27.51
C VAL A 82 -21.40 7.37 -27.93
N THR A 83 -20.94 7.45 -29.18
CA THR A 83 -19.91 6.55 -29.73
C THR A 83 -18.56 6.78 -29.05
N THR A 84 -18.11 8.03 -28.97
CA THR A 84 -16.84 8.39 -28.31
C THR A 84 -16.87 8.00 -26.83
N ARG A 85 -17.97 8.28 -26.12
CA ARG A 85 -18.13 7.90 -24.71
C ARG A 85 -18.12 6.38 -24.51
N SER A 86 -18.78 5.64 -25.41
CA SER A 86 -18.81 4.17 -25.37
C SER A 86 -17.42 3.58 -25.57
N LEU A 87 -16.67 4.08 -26.56
CA LEU A 87 -15.29 3.65 -26.82
C LEU A 87 -14.35 3.94 -25.65
N ILE A 88 -14.40 5.16 -25.11
CA ILE A 88 -13.60 5.55 -23.93
C ILE A 88 -13.95 4.64 -22.75
N LYS A 89 -15.24 4.40 -22.50
CA LYS A 89 -15.71 3.52 -21.43
C LYS A 89 -15.21 2.08 -21.63
N SER A 90 -15.28 1.55 -22.84
CA SER A 90 -14.81 0.20 -23.18
C SER A 90 -13.29 0.07 -22.95
N ASN A 91 -12.50 1.05 -23.38
CA ASN A 91 -11.05 1.04 -23.15
C ASN A 91 -10.71 1.13 -21.66
N HIS A 92 -11.42 1.97 -20.91
CA HIS A 92 -11.27 2.05 -19.46
C HIS A 92 -11.62 0.73 -18.77
N ILE A 93 -12.70 0.06 -19.19
CA ILE A 93 -13.09 -1.27 -18.68
C ILE A 93 -11.96 -2.28 -18.90
N LYS A 94 -11.45 -2.39 -20.13
CA LYS A 94 -10.37 -3.31 -20.47
C LYS A 94 -9.12 -3.04 -19.64
N SER A 95 -8.70 -1.77 -19.54
CA SER A 95 -7.55 -1.39 -18.72
C SER A 95 -7.78 -1.71 -17.24
N ALA A 96 -8.95 -1.43 -16.68
CA ALA A 96 -9.24 -1.75 -15.28
C ALA A 96 -9.13 -3.25 -15.00
N VAL A 97 -9.65 -4.10 -15.90
CA VAL A 97 -9.57 -5.57 -15.76
C VAL A 97 -8.12 -6.06 -15.88
N ILE A 98 -7.33 -5.50 -16.80
CA ILE A 98 -5.90 -5.81 -16.93
C ILE A 98 -5.15 -5.41 -15.65
N ASN A 99 -5.39 -4.20 -15.14
CA ASN A 99 -4.73 -3.68 -13.94
C ASN A 99 -5.09 -4.52 -12.71
N LYS A 100 -6.33 -5.01 -12.61
CA LYS A 100 -6.72 -5.97 -11.57
C LYS A 100 -5.83 -7.21 -11.57
N LYS A 101 -5.69 -7.87 -12.71
CA LYS A 101 -4.90 -9.12 -12.83
C LYS A 101 -3.40 -8.92 -12.72
N THR A 102 -2.89 -7.75 -13.11
CA THR A 102 -1.43 -7.50 -13.23
C THR A 102 -0.84 -6.66 -12.10
N ILE A 103 -1.67 -5.97 -11.33
CA ILE A 103 -1.26 -5.08 -10.23
C ILE A 103 -1.98 -5.50 -8.95
N TYR A 104 -3.31 -5.38 -8.90
CA TYR A 104 -4.04 -5.43 -7.63
C TYR A 104 -4.15 -6.83 -7.03
N GLU A 105 -4.48 -7.85 -7.82
CA GLU A 105 -4.55 -9.25 -7.37
C GLU A 105 -3.17 -9.77 -6.92
N PRO A 106 -2.08 -9.59 -7.70
CA PRO A 106 -0.74 -9.97 -7.25
C PRO A 106 -0.31 -9.29 -5.95
N LEU A 107 -0.53 -7.98 -5.81
CA LEU A 107 -0.20 -7.25 -4.56
C LEU A 107 -1.04 -7.76 -3.39
N TYR A 108 -2.32 -8.06 -3.61
CA TYR A 108 -3.19 -8.57 -2.56
C TYR A 108 -2.74 -9.93 -2.04
N ILE A 109 -2.28 -10.82 -2.93
CA ILE A 109 -1.76 -12.13 -2.55
C ILE A 109 -0.45 -11.98 -1.77
N GLU A 110 0.53 -11.24 -2.33
CA GLU A 110 1.82 -10.98 -1.67
C GLU A 110 1.63 -10.39 -0.26
N PHE A 111 0.72 -9.43 -0.11
CA PHE A 111 0.48 -8.77 1.19
C PHE A 111 -0.23 -9.68 2.18
N LYS A 112 -1.09 -10.58 1.73
CA LYS A 112 -1.69 -11.60 2.61
C LYS A 112 -0.67 -12.60 3.11
N GLU A 113 0.24 -13.04 2.24
CA GLU A 113 1.33 -13.93 2.60
C GLU A 113 2.28 -13.25 3.60
N LEU A 114 2.70 -12.01 3.31
CA LEU A 114 3.51 -11.20 4.22
C LEU A 114 2.82 -10.99 5.58
N LEU A 115 1.50 -10.76 5.60
CA LEU A 115 0.76 -10.60 6.85
C LEU A 115 0.78 -11.87 7.67
N LYS A 116 0.61 -13.03 7.01
CA LYS A 116 0.66 -14.32 7.66
C LYS A 116 2.04 -14.55 8.29
N GLU A 117 3.11 -14.32 7.54
CA GLU A 117 4.48 -14.54 8.01
C GLU A 117 4.86 -13.61 9.17
N ILE A 118 4.56 -12.30 9.07
CA ILE A 118 4.82 -11.34 10.17
C ILE A 118 3.96 -11.66 11.40
N SER A 119 2.77 -12.25 11.22
CA SER A 119 1.94 -12.64 12.37
C SER A 119 2.47 -13.88 13.08
N GLU A 120 3.05 -14.82 12.33
CA GLU A 120 3.58 -16.10 12.85
C GLU A 120 5.01 -15.99 13.39
N LYS A 121 5.82 -15.06 12.86
CA LYS A 121 7.25 -14.91 13.21
C LYS A 121 7.58 -13.50 13.66
N ASP A 122 8.61 -13.36 14.50
CA ASP A 122 9.13 -12.05 14.91
C ASP A 122 10.27 -11.55 14.03
N VAL A 123 10.86 -12.41 13.20
CA VAL A 123 11.92 -12.06 12.26
C VAL A 123 11.53 -12.57 10.86
N ILE A 124 11.72 -11.72 9.85
CA ILE A 124 11.46 -12.06 8.44
C ILE A 124 12.58 -11.54 7.54
N TYR A 125 12.92 -12.30 6.50
CA TYR A 125 13.92 -11.87 5.52
C TYR A 125 13.23 -11.62 4.19
N LEU A 126 13.32 -10.42 3.61
CA LEU A 126 12.64 -10.15 2.34
C LEU A 126 13.44 -10.65 1.14
N SER A 127 12.76 -11.35 0.24
CA SER A 127 13.23 -11.55 -1.13
C SER A 127 12.62 -10.50 -2.05
N GLN A 128 13.46 -9.55 -2.47
CA GLN A 128 13.08 -8.50 -3.42
C GLN A 128 13.24 -8.93 -4.89
N ASP A 129 13.91 -10.05 -5.15
CA ASP A 129 14.16 -10.58 -6.50
C ASP A 129 13.89 -12.08 -6.56
N SER A 130 13.01 -12.48 -7.49
CA SER A 130 12.71 -13.87 -7.80
C SER A 130 13.94 -14.72 -8.14
N ALA A 131 15.01 -14.10 -8.67
CA ALA A 131 16.24 -14.79 -9.05
C ALA A 131 17.13 -15.15 -7.85
N TYR A 132 16.95 -14.48 -6.71
CA TYR A 132 17.78 -14.64 -5.50
C TYR A 132 16.93 -15.04 -4.28
N ARG A 133 15.89 -15.87 -4.50
CA ARG A 133 15.06 -16.41 -3.42
C ARG A 133 15.88 -17.42 -2.61
N THR A 134 16.08 -17.14 -1.32
CA THR A 134 16.52 -18.15 -0.36
C THR A 134 15.30 -18.90 0.19
N ILE A 135 15.48 -20.12 0.70
CA ILE A 135 14.39 -20.98 1.21
C ILE A 135 13.61 -20.30 2.36
N VAL A 136 14.24 -19.34 3.05
CA VAL A 136 13.73 -18.70 4.28
C VAL A 136 13.12 -17.32 4.02
N SER A 137 13.20 -16.79 2.79
CA SER A 137 12.80 -15.40 2.52
C SER A 137 11.30 -15.23 2.24
N THR A 138 10.69 -14.26 2.90
CA THR A 138 9.35 -13.72 2.66
C THR A 138 9.28 -12.99 1.32
N GLN A 139 8.22 -13.22 0.55
CA GLN A 139 8.06 -12.62 -0.78
C GLN A 139 7.71 -11.13 -0.69
N PHE A 140 8.49 -10.28 -1.36
CA PHE A 140 8.22 -8.84 -1.52
C PHE A 140 8.73 -8.30 -2.88
N GLU A 141 8.44 -9.05 -3.93
CA GLU A 141 8.92 -8.80 -5.29
C GLU A 141 7.88 -8.07 -6.15
N VAL A 142 6.58 -8.25 -5.89
CA VAL A 142 5.51 -7.74 -6.72
C VAL A 142 5.49 -6.22 -6.63
N TRP A 143 5.48 -5.68 -5.41
CA TRP A 143 5.60 -4.23 -5.23
C TRP A 143 6.90 -3.68 -5.81
N THR A 144 8.02 -4.35 -5.51
CA THR A 144 9.36 -3.96 -6.00
C THR A 144 9.41 -3.88 -7.53
N ARG A 145 8.81 -4.85 -8.22
CA ARG A 145 8.74 -4.91 -9.69
C ARG A 145 7.81 -3.85 -10.27
N ILE A 146 6.62 -3.67 -9.68
CA ILE A 146 5.65 -2.65 -10.11
C ILE A 146 6.26 -1.25 -9.98
N LYS A 147 7.01 -0.99 -8.89
CA LYS A 147 7.71 0.29 -8.67
C LYS A 147 8.73 0.59 -9.78
N LYS A 148 9.35 -0.44 -10.35
CA LYS A 148 10.41 -0.33 -11.37
C LYS A 148 9.89 -0.26 -12.81
N ASP A 149 8.62 -0.55 -13.08
CA ASP A 149 8.07 -0.58 -14.45
C ASP A 149 6.95 0.45 -14.70
N SER A 150 6.38 0.42 -15.91
CA SER A 150 5.36 1.38 -16.33
C SER A 150 3.99 1.24 -15.62
N ARG A 151 3.73 0.13 -14.92
CA ARG A 151 2.50 -0.09 -14.14
C ARG A 151 2.38 0.87 -12.97
N ILE A 152 3.50 1.43 -12.47
CA ILE A 152 3.47 2.43 -11.41
C ILE A 152 2.59 3.65 -11.76
N PHE A 153 2.49 4.01 -13.04
CA PHE A 153 1.67 5.12 -13.53
C PHE A 153 0.17 4.78 -13.64
N GLN A 154 -0.16 3.49 -13.55
CA GLN A 154 -1.54 2.99 -13.62
C GLN A 154 -2.18 2.86 -12.22
N ILE A 155 -1.39 3.06 -11.17
CA ILE A 155 -1.83 3.03 -9.77
C ILE A 155 -2.31 4.42 -9.35
N PRO A 156 -3.49 4.54 -8.72
CA PRO A 156 -3.93 5.80 -8.15
C PRO A 156 -2.92 6.36 -7.14
N GLU A 157 -2.67 7.67 -7.20
CA GLU A 157 -1.67 8.32 -6.34
C GLU A 157 -1.90 8.09 -4.84
N TYR A 158 -3.16 7.98 -4.39
CA TYR A 158 -3.46 7.65 -2.99
C TYR A 158 -2.92 6.27 -2.57
N LEU A 159 -3.07 5.27 -3.44
CA LEU A 159 -2.61 3.91 -3.17
C LEU A 159 -1.09 3.84 -3.26
N LYS A 160 -0.51 4.52 -4.26
CA LYS A 160 0.94 4.62 -4.40
C LYS A 160 1.62 5.22 -3.17
N ARG A 161 1.04 6.28 -2.59
CA ARG A 161 1.53 6.88 -1.34
C ARG A 161 1.46 5.89 -0.16
N ASN A 162 0.36 5.17 -0.02
CA ASN A 162 0.21 4.18 1.05
C ASN A 162 1.20 3.02 0.87
N LEU A 163 1.45 2.57 -0.36
CA LEU A 163 2.42 1.52 -0.68
C LEU A 163 3.85 1.94 -0.34
N LEU A 164 4.24 3.17 -0.70
CA LEU A 164 5.56 3.73 -0.34
C LEU A 164 5.72 3.88 1.18
N SER A 165 4.71 4.44 1.85
CA SER A 165 4.72 4.56 3.31
C SER A 165 4.83 3.20 3.98
N PHE A 166 4.13 2.19 3.47
CA PHE A 166 4.24 0.83 3.98
C PHE A 166 5.63 0.24 3.80
N GLU A 167 6.23 0.40 2.61
CA GLU A 167 7.60 -0.05 2.34
C GLU A 167 8.61 0.57 3.32
N GLU A 168 8.50 1.87 3.61
CA GLU A 168 9.35 2.54 4.60
C GLU A 168 9.22 1.93 6.01
N HIS A 169 8.01 1.62 6.45
CA HIS A 169 7.78 0.98 7.76
C HIS A 169 8.27 -0.46 7.78
N LEU A 170 8.09 -1.20 6.69
CA LEU A 170 8.56 -2.58 6.55
C LEU A 170 10.10 -2.64 6.60
N LEU A 171 10.78 -1.79 5.84
CA LEU A 171 12.24 -1.68 5.87
C LEU A 171 12.73 -1.21 7.25
N GLY A 172 12.03 -0.26 7.87
CA GLY A 172 12.35 0.19 9.22
C GLY A 172 12.15 -0.87 10.30
N TYR A 173 11.27 -1.85 10.09
CA TYR A 173 11.10 -3.02 10.94
C TYR A 173 12.25 -4.01 10.74
N ILE A 174 12.60 -4.34 9.50
CA ILE A 174 13.67 -5.31 9.18
C ILE A 174 15.05 -4.80 9.58
N ASN A 175 15.36 -3.54 9.28
CA ASN A 175 16.65 -2.95 9.63
C ASN A 175 16.82 -2.80 11.16
N HIS A 176 15.75 -2.95 11.94
CA HIS A 176 15.83 -2.92 13.41
C HIS A 176 16.43 -4.20 13.99
N PHE A 177 16.47 -5.30 13.22
CA PHE A 177 17.11 -6.55 13.63
C PHE A 177 18.61 -6.34 13.85
N ASP A 178 19.26 -5.65 12.91
CA ASP A 178 20.69 -5.32 13.01
C ASP A 178 21.01 -4.49 14.26
N ILE A 179 20.08 -3.64 14.71
CA ILE A 179 20.25 -2.83 15.92
C ILE A 179 20.19 -3.72 17.16
N ILE A 180 19.23 -4.64 17.24
CA ILE A 180 19.11 -5.60 18.34
C ILE A 180 20.38 -6.45 18.43
N ASP A 181 20.83 -7.02 17.32
CA ASP A 181 22.02 -7.87 17.30
C ASP A 181 23.28 -7.11 17.69
N SER A 182 23.43 -5.87 17.20
CA SER A 182 24.61 -5.04 17.52
C SER A 182 24.62 -4.65 18.99
N ASN A 183 23.48 -4.20 19.53
CA ASN A 183 23.39 -3.83 20.95
C ASN A 183 23.55 -5.04 21.86
N ALA A 184 23.08 -6.22 21.44
CA ALA A 184 23.31 -7.47 22.16
C ALA A 184 24.79 -7.85 22.19
N LEU A 185 25.49 -7.74 21.05
CA LEU A 185 26.93 -7.98 20.99
C LEU A 185 27.72 -6.99 21.84
N GLU A 186 27.42 -5.69 21.75
CA GLU A 186 28.08 -4.65 22.55
C GLU A 186 27.88 -4.89 24.06
N PHE A 187 26.67 -5.28 24.48
CA PHE A 187 26.43 -5.62 25.88
C PHE A 187 27.23 -6.86 26.30
N PHE A 188 27.25 -7.91 25.48
CA PHE A 188 28.03 -9.11 25.75
C PHE A 188 29.54 -8.81 25.86
N GLU A 189 30.07 -8.00 24.94
CA GLU A 189 31.46 -7.53 24.97
C GLU A 189 31.78 -6.81 26.28
N ALA A 190 30.92 -5.87 26.70
CA ALA A 190 31.13 -5.14 27.94
C ALA A 190 31.17 -6.08 29.17
N GLN A 191 30.32 -7.11 29.22
CA GLN A 191 30.36 -8.09 30.32
C GLN A 191 31.66 -8.90 30.35
N LEU A 192 32.21 -9.25 29.19
CA LEU A 192 33.51 -9.93 29.11
C LEU A 192 34.64 -9.00 29.55
N GLU A 193 34.63 -7.74 29.12
CA GLU A 193 35.62 -6.74 29.48
C GLU A 193 35.64 -6.45 30.98
N ASP A 194 34.47 -6.36 31.61
CA ASP A 194 34.33 -6.18 33.07
C ASP A 194 34.95 -7.33 33.87
N MET A 195 35.02 -8.54 33.28
CA MET A 195 35.69 -9.71 33.85
C MET A 195 37.18 -9.81 33.48
N GLY A 196 37.69 -8.87 32.69
CA GLY A 196 39.09 -8.84 32.23
C GLY A 196 39.37 -9.72 31.01
N HIS A 197 38.33 -10.16 30.31
CA HIS A 197 38.45 -10.90 29.06
C HIS A 197 38.17 -10.01 27.85
N HIS A 198 38.80 -10.31 26.72
CA HIS A 198 38.59 -9.60 25.46
C HIS A 198 38.26 -10.59 24.35
N ILE A 199 37.40 -10.17 23.42
CA ILE A 199 37.13 -10.91 22.19
C ILE A 199 38.32 -10.70 21.24
N GLU A 200 39.11 -11.75 21.01
CA GLU A 200 40.29 -11.72 20.14
C GLU A 200 39.87 -11.92 18.68
N GLU A 201 39.70 -10.82 17.95
CA GLU A 201 39.27 -10.78 16.54
C GLU A 201 37.94 -11.53 16.28
N ASN A 202 37.43 -11.54 15.05
CA ASN A 202 36.24 -12.34 14.67
C ASN A 202 34.84 -11.94 15.19
N LYS A 203 34.64 -10.67 15.57
CA LYS A 203 33.34 -10.11 16.00
C LYS A 203 32.17 -10.39 15.05
N SER A 204 32.44 -10.44 13.73
CA SER A 204 31.42 -10.71 12.72
C SER A 204 30.86 -12.13 12.78
N GLU A 205 31.69 -13.13 13.10
CA GLU A 205 31.22 -14.50 13.27
C GLU A 205 30.39 -14.63 14.55
N ILE A 206 30.85 -14.04 15.66
CA ILE A 206 30.10 -14.02 16.93
C ILE A 206 28.73 -13.36 16.73
N LYS A 207 28.67 -12.24 16.00
CA LYS A 207 27.40 -11.61 15.63
C LYS A 207 26.48 -12.54 14.84
N SER A 208 27.02 -13.38 13.95
CA SER A 208 26.21 -14.32 13.16
C SER A 208 25.62 -15.47 13.97
N PHE A 209 26.18 -15.78 15.14
CA PHE A 209 25.63 -16.74 16.09
C PHE A 209 24.55 -16.12 16.99
N LEU A 210 24.40 -14.79 16.98
CA LEU A 210 23.27 -14.13 17.62
C LEU A 210 22.00 -14.36 16.78
N ASP A 211 21.20 -15.33 17.21
CA ASP A 211 19.85 -15.51 16.71
C ASP A 211 18.93 -14.38 17.23
N THR A 212 18.63 -13.41 16.37
CA THR A 212 17.72 -12.29 16.67
C THR A 212 16.34 -12.75 17.10
N GLU A 213 15.82 -13.84 16.54
CA GLU A 213 14.49 -14.34 16.87
C GLU A 213 14.47 -14.86 18.30
N ALA A 214 15.51 -15.57 18.73
CA ALA A 214 15.67 -16.00 20.11
C ALA A 214 15.89 -14.82 21.10
N LEU A 215 16.59 -13.75 20.68
CA LEU A 215 16.72 -12.52 21.47
C LEU A 215 15.36 -11.85 21.69
N ILE A 216 14.58 -11.65 20.62
CA ILE A 216 13.26 -11.03 20.68
C ILE A 216 12.30 -11.86 21.55
N ASN A 217 12.36 -13.19 21.42
CA ASN A 217 11.55 -14.11 22.22
C ASN A 217 12.00 -14.23 23.68
N ARG A 218 13.07 -13.54 24.07
CA ARG A 218 13.62 -13.53 25.43
C ARG A 218 13.93 -14.95 25.92
N GLN A 219 14.55 -15.74 25.06
CA GLN A 219 14.88 -17.11 25.40
C GLN A 219 15.81 -17.16 26.62
N GLU A 220 15.44 -17.97 27.61
CA GLU A 220 16.28 -18.19 28.78
C GLU A 220 17.55 -18.95 28.40
N ASP A 221 18.62 -18.74 29.17
CA ASP A 221 19.93 -19.36 28.94
C ASP A 221 20.47 -19.14 27.52
N TYR A 222 20.24 -17.94 26.97
CA TYR A 222 20.59 -17.61 25.59
C TYR A 222 22.07 -17.87 25.29
N LEU A 223 22.99 -17.25 26.05
CA LEU A 223 24.42 -17.36 25.78
C LEU A 223 24.92 -18.80 25.94
N LYS A 224 24.40 -19.54 26.93
CA LYS A 224 24.72 -20.96 27.09
C LYS A 224 24.29 -21.80 25.89
N THR A 225 23.12 -21.49 25.34
CA THR A 225 22.51 -22.27 24.25
C THR A 225 23.16 -21.99 22.91
N TYR A 226 23.46 -20.71 22.63
CA TYR A 226 23.86 -20.24 21.30
C TYR A 226 25.33 -19.86 21.17
N ILE A 227 26.00 -19.46 22.26
CA ILE A 227 27.38 -18.97 22.22
C ILE A 227 28.37 -19.97 22.84
N PHE A 228 28.13 -20.38 24.08
CA PHE A 228 29.08 -21.21 24.83
C PHE A 228 29.01 -22.71 24.51
N LYS A 229 27.95 -23.16 23.82
CA LYS A 229 27.79 -24.58 23.47
C LYS A 229 28.79 -25.05 22.40
N ASP A 230 29.09 -24.19 21.43
CA ASP A 230 29.77 -24.58 20.19
C ASP A 230 31.25 -24.12 20.14
N GLU A 231 31.86 -23.75 21.28
CA GLU A 231 33.26 -23.27 21.40
C GLU A 231 33.65 -22.28 20.28
N ILE A 232 32.87 -21.19 20.15
CA ILE A 232 33.03 -20.22 19.06
C ILE A 232 34.40 -19.54 19.13
N LEU A 233 35.08 -19.49 17.98
CA LEU A 233 36.41 -18.92 17.84
C LEU A 233 36.39 -17.40 18.08
N GLY A 234 37.18 -16.93 19.05
CA GLY A 234 37.25 -15.53 19.49
C GLY A 234 36.54 -15.27 20.83
N VAL A 235 35.71 -16.20 21.31
CA VAL A 235 35.14 -16.13 22.66
C VAL A 235 36.17 -16.68 23.67
N PRO A 236 36.45 -15.97 24.78
CA PRO A 236 37.40 -16.41 25.79
C PRO A 236 36.94 -17.70 26.48
N ASN A 237 37.89 -18.53 26.92
CA ASN A 237 37.61 -19.69 27.76
C ASN A 237 37.27 -19.23 29.17
N LEU A 238 36.00 -19.37 29.54
CA LEU A 238 35.46 -18.97 30.83
C LEU A 238 35.21 -20.18 31.73
N SER A 239 35.30 -19.98 33.04
CA SER A 239 34.84 -20.96 34.02
C SER A 239 33.31 -21.07 34.03
N GLN A 240 32.78 -22.19 34.51
CA GLN A 240 31.33 -22.39 34.61
C GLN A 240 30.63 -21.30 35.45
N ALA A 241 31.30 -20.80 36.49
CA ALA A 241 30.76 -19.74 37.35
C ALA A 241 30.65 -18.40 36.60
N GLU A 242 31.64 -18.06 35.76
CA GLU A 242 31.63 -16.87 34.92
C GLU A 242 30.55 -16.97 33.83
N ILE A 243 30.42 -18.14 33.19
CA ILE A 243 29.37 -18.41 32.21
C ILE A 243 27.98 -18.23 32.82
N ASP A 244 27.76 -18.77 34.03
CA ASP A 244 26.47 -18.65 34.72
C ASP A 244 26.15 -17.20 35.09
N LEU A 245 27.17 -16.42 35.50
CA LEU A 245 27.03 -15.01 35.84
C LEU A 245 26.66 -14.17 34.61
N ILE A 246 27.48 -14.22 33.54
CA ILE A 246 27.26 -13.45 32.31
C ILE A 246 25.90 -13.80 31.70
N ASN A 247 25.54 -15.08 31.66
CA ASN A 247 24.27 -15.52 31.11
C ASN A 247 23.06 -14.96 31.89
N ASN A 248 23.15 -14.88 33.23
CA ASN A 248 22.09 -14.27 34.04
C ASN A 248 21.97 -12.76 33.81
N GLU A 249 23.11 -12.06 33.72
CA GLU A 249 23.14 -10.62 33.43
C GLU A 249 22.61 -10.32 32.03
N PHE A 250 22.99 -11.13 31.04
CA PHE A 250 22.52 -11.04 29.66
C PHE A 250 21.01 -11.29 29.53
N ASN A 251 20.47 -12.32 30.20
CA ASN A 251 19.03 -12.59 30.22
C ASN A 251 18.26 -11.42 30.88
N THR A 252 18.83 -10.82 31.93
CA THR A 252 18.25 -9.64 32.58
C THR A 252 18.25 -8.42 31.65
N TYR A 253 19.32 -8.24 30.88
CA TYR A 253 19.41 -7.21 29.84
C TYR A 253 18.34 -7.40 28.76
N ILE A 254 18.25 -8.59 28.14
CA ILE A 254 17.26 -8.90 27.10
C ILE A 254 15.84 -8.63 27.62
N THR A 255 15.53 -9.06 28.85
CA THR A 255 14.19 -8.91 29.43
C THR A 255 13.76 -7.45 29.56
N ASN A 256 14.70 -6.54 29.81
CA ASN A 256 14.46 -5.11 30.01
C ASN A 256 14.85 -4.24 28.81
N ASN A 257 15.19 -4.85 27.67
CA ASN A 257 15.70 -4.12 26.52
C ASN A 257 14.57 -3.34 25.82
N LYS A 258 14.73 -2.02 25.76
CA LYS A 258 13.80 -1.10 25.08
C LYS A 258 13.75 -1.31 23.56
N ASP A 259 14.84 -1.80 22.96
CA ASP A 259 14.90 -2.04 21.52
C ASP A 259 13.99 -3.20 21.11
N ILE A 260 13.79 -4.19 21.99
CA ILE A 260 12.84 -5.29 21.79
C ILE A 260 11.40 -4.79 21.91
N GLU A 261 11.12 -3.88 22.86
CA GLU A 261 9.80 -3.23 22.92
C GLU A 261 9.50 -2.39 21.67
N GLU A 262 10.50 -1.66 21.18
CA GLU A 262 10.40 -0.87 19.96
C GLU A 262 10.23 -1.75 18.72
N HIS A 263 10.88 -2.92 18.67
CA HIS A 263 10.65 -3.93 17.63
C HIS A 263 9.18 -4.36 17.56
N HIS A 264 8.56 -4.70 18.70
CA HIS A 264 7.15 -5.06 18.71
C HIS A 264 6.23 -3.90 18.30
N ARG A 265 6.57 -2.65 18.63
CA ARG A 265 5.84 -1.47 18.13
C ARG A 265 5.94 -1.35 16.62
N ARG A 266 7.13 -1.53 16.05
CA ARG A 266 7.36 -1.50 14.59
C ARG A 266 6.60 -2.62 13.89
N LYS A 267 6.67 -3.85 14.40
CA LYS A 267 5.87 -5.00 13.93
C LYS A 267 4.38 -4.67 13.89
N ASN A 268 3.83 -4.15 14.99
CA ASN A 268 2.43 -3.76 15.06
C ASN A 268 2.05 -2.65 14.06
N SER A 269 2.94 -1.68 13.85
CA SER A 269 2.76 -0.63 12.85
C SER A 269 2.70 -1.23 11.44
N VAL A 270 3.64 -2.10 11.08
CA VAL A 270 3.66 -2.81 9.79
C VAL A 270 2.37 -3.60 9.59
N ILE A 271 1.94 -4.38 10.59
CA ILE A 271 0.68 -5.13 10.56
C ILE A 271 -0.52 -4.20 10.33
N TYR A 272 -0.56 -3.04 10.97
CA TYR A 272 -1.63 -2.06 10.80
C TYR A 272 -1.71 -1.54 9.36
N TYR A 273 -0.58 -1.09 8.79
CA TYR A 273 -0.53 -0.61 7.41
C TYR A 273 -0.88 -1.70 6.40
N LEU A 274 -0.39 -2.92 6.64
CA LEU A 274 -0.64 -4.06 5.77
C LEU A 274 -2.13 -4.42 5.73
N ASN A 275 -2.82 -4.40 6.87
CA ASN A 275 -4.26 -4.60 6.94
C ASN A 275 -5.06 -3.51 6.19
N ASP A 276 -4.68 -2.23 6.31
CA ASP A 276 -5.35 -1.15 5.54
C ASP A 276 -5.13 -1.34 4.03
N LEU A 277 -3.92 -1.69 3.60
CA LEU A 277 -3.59 -1.96 2.20
C LEU A 277 -4.35 -3.14 1.63
N ILE A 278 -4.38 -4.29 2.34
CA ILE A 278 -5.14 -5.48 1.94
C ILE A 278 -6.61 -5.12 1.74
N LYS A 279 -7.20 -4.36 2.67
CA LYS A 279 -8.59 -3.91 2.57
C LYS A 279 -8.84 -2.98 1.39
N ILE A 280 -7.93 -2.03 1.12
CA ILE A 280 -8.03 -1.14 -0.04
C ILE A 280 -7.95 -1.94 -1.33
N LEU A 281 -6.98 -2.87 -1.45
CA LEU A 281 -6.80 -3.72 -2.62
C LEU A 281 -8.02 -4.60 -2.85
N GLU A 282 -8.56 -5.22 -1.80
CA GLU A 282 -9.80 -6.01 -1.86
C GLU A 282 -10.97 -5.19 -2.40
N LEU A 283 -11.17 -3.97 -1.88
CA LEU A 283 -12.22 -3.07 -2.36
C LEU A 283 -12.03 -2.70 -3.84
N ILE A 284 -10.79 -2.46 -4.28
CA ILE A 284 -10.48 -2.18 -5.69
C ILE A 284 -10.83 -3.40 -6.56
N ILE A 285 -10.38 -4.59 -6.16
CA ILE A 285 -10.64 -5.85 -6.86
C ILE A 285 -12.15 -6.09 -6.97
N ILE A 286 -12.88 -6.06 -5.85
CA ILE A 286 -14.35 -6.23 -5.82
C ILE A 286 -15.04 -5.20 -6.71
N ARG A 287 -14.60 -3.93 -6.66
CA ARG A 287 -15.19 -2.85 -7.46
C ARG A 287 -14.98 -3.07 -8.95
N ILE A 288 -13.80 -3.53 -9.36
CA ILE A 288 -13.51 -3.86 -10.76
C ILE A 288 -14.34 -5.07 -11.20
N THR A 289 -14.35 -6.14 -10.41
CA THR A 289 -15.13 -7.35 -10.70
C THR A 289 -16.62 -7.04 -10.86
N ASN A 290 -17.21 -6.28 -9.93
CA ASN A 290 -18.65 -6.00 -9.95
C ASN A 290 -19.07 -4.97 -11.02
N ASN A 291 -18.28 -3.92 -11.26
CA ASN A 291 -18.67 -2.87 -12.22
C ASN A 291 -18.24 -3.17 -13.65
N TYR A 292 -17.21 -4.00 -13.84
CA TYR A 292 -16.61 -4.21 -15.14
C TYR A 292 -16.76 -5.65 -15.57
N GLU A 293 -16.30 -6.64 -14.80
CA GLU A 293 -16.36 -8.06 -15.23
C GLU A 293 -17.76 -8.67 -15.23
N LYS A 294 -18.61 -8.38 -14.24
CA LYS A 294 -19.99 -8.90 -14.20
C LYS A 294 -20.96 -8.18 -15.15
N GLN A 295 -20.63 -6.95 -15.55
CA GLN A 295 -21.49 -6.14 -16.43
C GLN A 295 -21.10 -6.25 -17.90
N SER A 296 -19.82 -6.50 -18.21
CA SER A 296 -19.42 -6.96 -19.52
C SER A 296 -19.52 -8.47 -19.53
N ASN A 297 -20.46 -9.06 -20.27
CA ASN A 297 -20.41 -10.48 -20.63
C ASN A 297 -19.15 -10.76 -21.47
N LEU A 298 -17.96 -10.64 -20.87
CA LEU A 298 -16.66 -10.97 -21.43
C LEU A 298 -16.27 -12.41 -21.11
N TYR A 299 -17.23 -13.17 -20.54
CA TYR A 299 -17.33 -14.62 -20.57
C TYR A 299 -18.80 -14.99 -20.77
#